data_AF-A0AAU7DW55-F1
#
_entry.id   AF-A0AAU7DW55-F1
#
_cell.length_a   1.000
_cell.length_b   1.000
_cell.length_c   1.000
_cell.angle_alpha   90.00
_cell.angle_beta   90.00
_cell.angle_gamma   90.00
#
_symmetry.space_group_name_H-M   'P 1'
#
loop_
_entity.id
_entity.type
_entity.pdbx_description
1 polymer ?
#
loop_
_entity_poly.entity_id
_entity_poly.type
_entity_poly.pdbx_seq_one_letter_code
_entity_poly.pdbx_strand_id
1 'polypeptide(L)'
;MSAPQPGWYPDPSNSHFLRFFDGHQWTNLNFSIPTDGQITPEMVAAAQQYMAGLGAQMPNPQTAPVQPDTFQSADRYVGQNAQSSFVGQGSPYMGGEQGQFPGGLDEQKPKTSGFVWAIMAIAVVGIAGIGIWSMGLEGSGGSKPTSEFSADYLSLDMGSGFGCEGLAEEALYVSEINDPEGQILTGLVDTEMIRDSRDRFAIPTDIDAEPAVAFTCKGAATYDDGTTRNIEFDFSVDYYEDLYVYYEEK
;
A
#
# COMPACT_ATOMS: atom_id res chain seq x y z
N MET A 1 -20.13 5.41 -24.08
CA MET A 1 -19.60 5.01 -22.76
C MET A 1 -19.81 6.20 -21.84
N SER A 2 -20.45 6.02 -20.68
CA SER A 2 -20.65 7.12 -19.73
C SER A 2 -19.33 7.42 -19.03
N ALA A 3 -18.97 8.69 -18.89
CA ALA A 3 -17.81 9.08 -18.10
C ALA A 3 -18.03 8.66 -16.62
N PRO A 4 -16.99 8.22 -15.91
CA PRO A 4 -17.09 7.92 -14.48
C PRO A 4 -17.54 9.18 -13.73
N GLN A 5 -18.29 8.97 -12.64
CA GLN A 5 -18.70 10.06 -11.76
C GLN A 5 -17.50 10.55 -10.96
N PRO A 6 -17.52 11.79 -10.42
CA PRO A 6 -16.49 12.24 -9.50
C PRO A 6 -16.37 11.31 -8.29
N GLY A 7 -15.16 10.95 -7.89
CA GLY A 7 -14.93 9.97 -6.82
C GLY A 7 -13.48 9.56 -6.64
N TRP A 8 -13.25 8.75 -5.60
CA TRP A 8 -11.98 8.10 -5.34
C TRP A 8 -11.90 6.77 -6.08
N TYR A 9 -10.82 6.55 -6.80
CA TYR A 9 -10.57 5.35 -7.60
C TYR A 9 -9.12 4.91 -7.44
N PRO A 10 -8.78 3.63 -7.68
CA PRO A 10 -7.38 3.19 -7.76
C PRO A 10 -6.61 4.04 -8.78
N ASP A 11 -5.42 4.53 -8.39
CA ASP A 11 -4.59 5.33 -9.28
C ASP A 11 -4.08 4.45 -10.44
N PRO A 12 -4.38 4.78 -11.71
CA PRO A 12 -3.90 4.01 -12.85
C PRO A 12 -2.38 3.90 -12.93
N SER A 13 -1.65 4.84 -12.30
CA SER A 13 -0.19 4.84 -12.25
C SER A 13 0.38 4.09 -11.04
N ASN A 14 -0.42 3.85 -10.00
CA ASN A 14 0.03 3.12 -8.81
C ASN A 14 -1.16 2.51 -8.05
N SER A 15 -1.29 1.18 -8.11
CA SER A 15 -2.41 0.45 -7.50
C SER A 15 -2.48 0.53 -5.97
N HIS A 16 -1.45 1.02 -5.27
CA HIS A 16 -1.46 1.18 -3.81
C HIS A 16 -2.11 2.49 -3.34
N PHE A 17 -2.47 3.38 -4.28
CA PHE A 17 -3.07 4.67 -3.98
C PHE A 17 -4.48 4.78 -4.56
N LEU A 18 -5.30 5.57 -3.87
CA LEU A 18 -6.53 6.12 -4.41
C LEU A 18 -6.23 7.52 -4.92
N ARG A 19 -6.67 7.82 -6.14
CA ARG A 19 -6.60 9.13 -6.76
C ARG A 19 -8.00 9.67 -6.97
N PHE A 20 -8.20 10.95 -6.69
CA PHE A 20 -9.51 11.57 -6.89
C PHE A 20 -9.69 11.96 -8.36
N PHE A 21 -10.80 11.51 -8.97
CA PHE A 21 -11.28 11.94 -10.28
C PHE A 21 -12.38 12.98 -10.08
N ASP A 22 -12.25 14.15 -10.72
CA ASP A 22 -13.20 15.27 -10.54
C ASP A 22 -14.45 15.22 -11.44
N GLY A 23 -14.59 14.13 -12.21
CA GLY A 23 -15.62 13.96 -13.24
C GLY A 23 -15.17 14.32 -14.66
N HIS A 24 -14.04 15.01 -14.81
CA HIS A 24 -13.48 15.42 -16.10
C HIS A 24 -12.04 14.95 -16.27
N GLN A 25 -11.23 15.00 -15.22
CA GLN A 25 -9.83 14.61 -15.20
C GLN A 25 -9.38 14.08 -13.85
N TRP A 26 -8.24 13.38 -13.85
CA TRP A 26 -7.57 12.98 -12.62
C TRP A 26 -6.93 14.20 -11.96
N THR A 27 -7.12 14.33 -10.65
CA THR A 27 -6.54 15.42 -9.84
C THR A 27 -5.17 15.01 -9.30
N ASN A 28 -4.43 15.91 -8.65
CA ASN A 28 -3.19 15.52 -7.95
C ASN A 28 -3.44 14.99 -6.53
N LEU A 29 -4.70 14.95 -6.10
CA LEU A 29 -5.07 14.50 -4.77
C LEU A 29 -5.07 12.97 -4.73
N ASN A 30 -4.16 12.40 -3.94
CA ASN A 30 -4.03 10.96 -3.75
C ASN A 30 -3.87 10.61 -2.26
N PHE A 31 -4.25 9.39 -1.90
CA PHE A 31 -4.10 8.80 -0.55
C PHE A 31 -3.74 7.33 -0.69
N SER A 32 -2.99 6.77 0.27
CA SER A 32 -2.81 5.32 0.36
C SER A 32 -4.16 4.63 0.57
N ILE A 33 -4.35 3.43 0.00
CA ILE A 33 -5.58 2.66 0.20
C ILE A 33 -5.74 2.35 1.70
N PRO A 34 -6.85 2.74 2.34
CA PRO A 34 -7.12 2.40 3.73
C PRO A 34 -7.21 0.88 3.91
N THR A 35 -6.66 0.34 4.99
CA THR A 35 -6.62 -1.12 5.25
C THR A 35 -8.02 -1.75 5.32
N ASP A 36 -9.05 -0.99 5.69
CA ASP A 36 -10.45 -1.42 5.72
C ASP A 36 -11.21 -1.19 4.40
N GLY A 37 -10.52 -0.65 3.38
CA GLY A 37 -11.07 -0.29 2.07
C GLY A 37 -12.12 0.83 2.12
N GLN A 38 -12.32 1.49 3.26
CA GLN A 38 -13.32 2.55 3.41
C GLN A 38 -12.72 3.92 3.10
N ILE A 39 -13.45 4.74 2.35
CA ILE A 39 -13.07 6.14 2.16
C ILE A 39 -13.19 6.88 3.50
N THR A 40 -12.08 7.42 4.00
CA THR A 40 -12.06 8.09 5.30
C THR A 40 -12.74 9.46 5.24
N PRO A 41 -13.24 10.00 6.37
CA PRO A 41 -13.78 11.36 6.41
C PRO A 41 -12.79 12.43 5.94
N GLU A 42 -11.49 12.22 6.16
CA GLU A 42 -10.43 13.11 5.69
C GLU A 42 -10.36 13.15 4.16
N MET A 43 -10.38 11.98 3.51
CA MET A 43 -10.42 11.89 2.05
C MET A 43 -11.67 12.57 1.47
N VAL A 44 -12.82 12.40 2.10
CA VAL A 44 -14.06 13.09 1.70
C VAL A 44 -13.89 14.61 1.81
N ALA A 45 -13.35 15.10 2.93
CA ALA A 45 -13.13 16.53 3.14
C ALA A 45 -12.13 17.11 2.12
N ALA A 46 -11.04 16.41 1.83
CA ALA A 46 -10.04 16.84 0.86
C ALA A 46 -10.62 16.92 -0.56
N ALA A 47 -11.40 15.92 -0.98
CA ALA A 47 -12.12 15.94 -2.26
C ALA A 47 -13.11 17.12 -2.35
N GLN A 48 -13.88 17.37 -1.29
CA GLN A 48 -14.81 18.51 -1.24
C GLN A 48 -14.10 19.85 -1.33
N GLN A 49 -12.97 20.03 -0.63
CA GLN A 49 -12.16 21.25 -0.71
C GLN A 49 -11.60 21.47 -2.13
N TYR A 50 -11.16 20.41 -2.80
CA TYR A 50 -10.69 20.49 -4.18
C TYR A 50 -11.83 20.94 -5.12
N MET A 51 -12.99 20.30 -5.03
CA MET A 51 -14.17 20.61 -5.86
C MET A 51 -14.73 22.01 -5.59
N ALA A 52 -14.55 22.55 -4.38
CA ALA A 52 -14.94 23.92 -4.03
C ALA A 52 -14.03 25.01 -4.66
N GLY A 53 -13.06 24.63 -5.50
CA GLY A 53 -12.19 25.57 -6.20
C GLY A 53 -10.98 26.05 -5.40
N LEU A 54 -10.67 25.41 -4.26
CA LEU A 54 -9.46 25.66 -3.48
C LEU A 54 -8.25 24.83 -3.97
N GLY A 55 -8.44 24.03 -5.03
CA GLY A 55 -7.50 23.02 -5.52
C GLY A 55 -6.16 23.52 -6.11
N ALA A 56 -5.91 24.83 -6.18
CA ALA A 56 -4.63 25.35 -6.65
C ALA A 56 -3.55 25.42 -5.56
N GLN A 57 -3.90 25.27 -4.27
CA GLN A 57 -2.98 25.51 -3.15
C GLN A 57 -3.11 24.53 -1.98
N MET A 58 -3.62 23.31 -2.19
CA MET A 58 -3.47 22.31 -1.14
C MET A 58 -2.05 21.73 -1.21
N PRO A 59 -1.23 21.89 -0.16
CA PRO A 59 0.00 21.10 -0.04
C PRO A 59 -0.39 19.62 -0.04
N ASN A 60 0.38 18.81 -0.75
CA ASN A 60 0.20 17.36 -0.72
C ASN A 60 0.23 16.92 0.76
N PRO A 61 -0.84 16.32 1.33
CA PRO A 61 -0.88 15.94 2.74
C PRO A 61 0.23 14.94 3.13
N GLN A 62 0.87 14.28 2.17
CA GLN A 62 2.04 13.41 2.41
C GLN A 62 3.33 14.19 2.75
N THR A 63 3.38 15.50 2.51
CA THR A 63 4.48 16.37 2.97
C THR A 63 4.14 17.01 4.32
N ALA A 64 4.00 16.20 5.37
CA ALA A 64 4.06 16.73 6.72
C ALA A 64 5.47 17.30 6.98
N PRO A 65 5.62 18.53 7.49
CA PRO A 65 6.94 19.05 7.83
C PRO A 65 7.55 18.22 8.97
N VAL A 66 8.74 17.66 8.72
CA VAL A 66 9.63 17.11 9.74
C VAL A 66 9.77 18.18 10.83
N GLN A 67 9.28 17.88 12.04
CA GLN A 67 9.46 18.76 13.19
C GLN A 67 10.97 18.90 13.45
N PRO A 68 11.53 20.12 13.48
CA PRO A 68 12.90 20.30 13.91
C PRO A 68 12.99 20.00 15.41
N ASP A 69 13.74 18.95 15.75
CA ASP A 69 14.20 18.67 17.10
C ASP A 69 14.83 19.93 17.70
N THR A 70 14.15 20.51 18.67
CA THR A 70 14.71 21.57 19.52
C THR A 70 14.72 21.09 20.97
N PHE A 71 15.82 20.42 21.31
CA PHE A 71 16.35 20.48 22.67
C PHE A 71 16.87 21.89 22.92
N GLN A 72 16.28 22.62 23.88
CA GLN A 72 17.04 23.40 24.88
C GLN A 72 16.16 24.01 25.98
N SER A 73 16.38 23.49 27.18
CA SER A 73 16.57 24.19 28.47
C SER A 73 15.57 25.23 28.99
N ALA A 74 15.13 24.95 30.22
CA ALA A 74 14.50 25.84 31.19
C ALA A 74 15.24 27.19 31.38
N ASP A 75 14.50 28.29 31.50
CA ASP A 75 14.30 29.01 32.77
C ASP A 75 13.38 30.25 32.58
N ARG A 76 12.54 30.48 33.59
CA ARG A 76 11.89 31.74 34.03
C ARG A 76 11.54 32.82 32.99
N TYR A 77 10.27 33.22 32.95
CA TYR A 77 9.87 34.56 33.40
C TYR A 77 8.39 34.62 33.79
N VAL A 78 8.16 35.27 34.93
CA VAL A 78 6.87 35.57 35.55
C VAL A 78 6.22 36.77 34.87
N GLY A 79 4.92 36.68 34.62
CA GLY A 79 4.01 37.84 34.68
C GLY A 79 3.37 38.27 33.36
N GLN A 80 2.03 38.17 33.33
CA GLN A 80 1.08 39.27 33.08
C GLN A 80 -0.15 38.84 32.26
N ASN A 81 -1.29 39.07 32.91
CA ASN A 81 -2.64 39.05 32.42
C ASN A 81 -2.83 39.80 31.09
N ALA A 82 -3.51 39.16 30.14
CA ALA A 82 -4.40 39.85 29.22
C ALA A 82 -5.57 38.91 28.90
N GLN A 83 -6.72 39.17 29.54
CA GLN A 83 -8.00 38.63 29.15
C GLN A 83 -8.40 39.26 27.81
N SER A 84 -8.58 38.46 26.77
CA SER A 84 -9.32 38.87 25.57
C SER A 84 -10.49 37.92 25.35
N SER A 85 -11.67 38.43 25.67
CA SER A 85 -12.98 37.84 25.41
C SER A 85 -13.20 37.73 23.90
N PHE A 86 -13.46 36.52 23.40
CA PHE A 86 -14.14 36.34 22.12
C PHE A 86 -15.43 35.57 22.34
N VAL A 87 -16.52 36.33 22.33
CA VAL A 87 -17.90 35.85 22.29
C VAL A 87 -18.22 35.64 20.80
N GLY A 88 -18.30 34.40 20.37
CA GLY A 88 -18.75 34.00 19.04
C GLY A 88 -20.02 33.17 19.16
N GLN A 89 -21.14 33.76 18.73
CA GLN A 89 -22.50 33.24 18.82
C GLN A 89 -22.67 31.93 18.05
N GLY A 90 -23.36 30.97 18.68
CA GLY A 90 -23.88 29.80 18.01
C GLY A 90 -25.11 30.13 17.16
N SER A 91 -25.25 29.39 16.07
CA SER A 91 -26.50 29.31 15.29
C SER A 91 -27.10 27.91 15.49
N PRO A 92 -28.29 27.78 16.09
CA PRO A 92 -29.03 26.52 16.10
C PRO A 92 -29.78 26.36 14.77
N TYR A 93 -29.57 25.26 14.05
CA TYR A 93 -30.46 24.83 12.98
C TYR A 93 -31.56 23.95 13.61
N MET A 94 -32.79 24.48 13.61
CA MET A 94 -34.04 23.79 13.94
C MET A 94 -35.02 23.98 12.77
N GLY A 95 -35.63 22.87 12.36
CA GLY A 95 -36.65 22.78 11.30
C GLY A 95 -36.39 21.50 10.49
N GLY A 96 -37.15 20.42 10.55
CA GLY A 96 -38.53 20.24 10.97
C GLY A 96 -39.45 20.23 9.76
N GLU A 97 -39.68 19.05 9.16
CA GLU A 97 -40.91 18.78 8.41
C GLU A 97 -41.17 17.26 8.37
N GLN A 98 -42.21 16.86 9.11
CA GLN A 98 -42.84 15.55 9.05
C GLN A 98 -43.79 15.54 7.85
N GLY A 99 -43.45 14.78 6.81
CA GLY A 99 -44.34 14.46 5.69
C GLY A 99 -44.82 13.01 5.81
N GLN A 100 -46.07 12.85 6.22
CA GLN A 100 -46.79 11.58 6.35
C GLN A 100 -47.62 11.33 5.08
N PHE A 101 -47.37 10.23 4.36
CA PHE A 101 -48.27 9.67 3.35
C PHE A 101 -48.16 8.13 3.30
N PRO A 102 -49.19 7.42 2.81
CA PRO A 102 -49.74 6.22 3.44
C PRO A 102 -49.23 4.93 2.81
N GLY A 103 -49.58 3.83 3.48
CA GLY A 103 -49.09 2.48 3.17
C GLY A 103 -49.59 1.88 1.87
N GLY A 104 -49.02 0.70 1.56
CA GLY A 104 -49.49 -0.17 0.49
C GLY A 104 -48.40 -1.09 -0.05
N LEU A 105 -48.35 -2.30 0.51
CA LEU A 105 -48.04 -3.59 -0.13
C LEU A 105 -46.86 -3.66 -1.13
N ASP A 106 -45.78 -4.34 -0.73
CA ASP A 106 -45.44 -5.65 -1.29
C ASP A 106 -44.17 -6.21 -0.64
N GLU A 107 -44.30 -7.42 -0.10
CA GLU A 107 -43.21 -8.22 0.42
C GLU A 107 -42.37 -8.77 -0.75
N GLN A 108 -41.43 -7.96 -1.25
CA GLN A 108 -40.44 -8.41 -2.22
C GLN A 108 -39.21 -8.98 -1.50
N LYS A 109 -39.04 -10.29 -1.63
CA LYS A 109 -37.82 -11.07 -1.37
C LYS A 109 -36.55 -10.26 -1.70
N PRO A 110 -35.49 -10.29 -0.87
CA PRO A 110 -34.22 -9.71 -1.25
C PRO A 110 -33.67 -10.49 -2.45
N LYS A 111 -33.70 -9.84 -3.63
CA LYS A 111 -32.85 -10.21 -4.76
C LYS A 111 -31.44 -9.75 -4.38
N THR A 112 -30.60 -10.71 -4.01
CA THR A 112 -29.14 -10.58 -4.02
C THR A 112 -28.72 -10.06 -5.40
N SER A 113 -28.32 -8.79 -5.48
CA SER A 113 -27.67 -8.24 -6.66
C SER A 113 -26.27 -8.85 -6.74
N GLY A 114 -26.14 -9.93 -7.51
CA GLY A 114 -24.85 -10.48 -7.89
C GLY A 114 -24.10 -9.44 -8.71
N PHE A 115 -23.12 -8.78 -8.09
CA PHE A 115 -22.09 -8.03 -8.79
C PHE A 115 -21.05 -9.05 -9.24
N VAL A 116 -21.21 -9.54 -10.46
CA VAL A 116 -20.27 -10.45 -11.12
C VAL A 116 -19.10 -9.60 -11.60
N TRP A 117 -17.96 -9.67 -10.91
CA TRP A 117 -16.71 -9.26 -11.52
C TRP A 117 -16.37 -10.26 -12.62
N ALA A 118 -16.34 -9.77 -13.85
CA ALA A 118 -15.81 -10.48 -14.99
C ALA A 118 -14.32 -10.72 -14.75
N ILE A 119 -13.93 -11.99 -14.66
CA ILE A 119 -12.54 -12.42 -14.74
C ILE A 119 -12.05 -12.05 -16.14
N MET A 120 -11.19 -11.03 -16.22
CA MET A 120 -10.36 -10.79 -17.40
C MET A 120 -9.34 -11.93 -17.45
N ALA A 121 -9.60 -12.88 -18.34
CA ALA A 121 -8.62 -13.84 -18.79
C ALA A 121 -7.46 -13.07 -19.45
N ILE A 122 -6.34 -12.96 -18.74
CA ILE A 122 -5.07 -12.62 -19.39
C ILE A 122 -4.73 -13.81 -20.28
N ALA A 123 -4.68 -13.54 -21.59
CA ALA A 123 -4.19 -14.48 -22.56
C ALA A 123 -2.69 -14.73 -22.25
N VAL A 124 -2.40 -15.87 -21.65
CA VAL A 124 -1.04 -16.42 -21.58
C VAL A 124 -0.60 -16.69 -23.02
N VAL A 125 0.15 -15.74 -23.59
CA VAL A 125 0.97 -16.02 -24.76
C VAL A 125 2.10 -16.91 -24.28
N GLY A 126 1.93 -18.22 -24.47
CA GLY A 126 2.96 -19.20 -24.19
C GLY A 126 4.18 -18.92 -25.06
N ILE A 127 5.27 -18.47 -24.44
CA ILE A 127 6.61 -18.70 -24.95
C ILE A 127 7.07 -20.00 -24.32
N ALA A 128 6.87 -21.08 -25.07
CA ALA A 128 7.58 -22.33 -24.84
C ALA A 128 9.07 -22.10 -25.14
N GLY A 129 9.84 -21.84 -24.08
CA GLY A 129 11.29 -21.87 -24.07
C GLY A 129 11.78 -22.97 -23.14
N ILE A 130 11.87 -24.20 -23.67
CA ILE A 130 12.52 -25.33 -23.01
C ILE A 130 14.03 -25.06 -22.98
N GLY A 131 14.65 -25.14 -21.79
CA GLY A 131 16.08 -24.92 -21.62
C GLY A 131 16.66 -25.45 -20.31
N ILE A 132 16.48 -26.75 -20.06
CA ILE A 132 17.37 -27.67 -19.31
C ILE A 132 18.44 -27.01 -18.42
N TRP A 133 18.16 -26.94 -17.11
CA TRP A 133 19.16 -27.07 -16.04
C TRP A 133 18.62 -28.04 -14.99
N SER A 134 18.79 -29.32 -15.26
CA SER A 134 18.52 -30.38 -14.28
C SER A 134 19.65 -31.41 -14.34
N MET A 135 20.80 -31.07 -13.76
CA MET A 135 21.75 -32.07 -13.27
C MET A 135 22.44 -31.60 -11.99
N GLY A 136 22.02 -32.19 -10.88
CA GLY A 136 22.93 -32.66 -9.84
C GLY A 136 23.37 -31.67 -8.78
N LEU A 137 22.47 -31.39 -7.82
CA LEU A 137 22.84 -31.06 -6.43
C LEU A 137 21.67 -31.50 -5.54
N GLU A 138 21.67 -32.78 -5.16
CA GLU A 138 20.91 -33.27 -4.02
C GLU A 138 21.57 -32.70 -2.74
N GLY A 139 20.85 -31.82 -2.04
CA GLY A 139 21.18 -31.42 -0.68
C GLY A 139 21.51 -29.94 -0.48
N SER A 140 20.54 -29.05 -0.71
CA SER A 140 20.42 -27.75 -0.04
C SER A 140 19.05 -27.20 -0.41
N GLY A 141 18.27 -26.68 0.54
CA GLY A 141 16.97 -26.06 0.28
C GLY A 141 17.15 -24.86 -0.65
N GLY A 142 16.97 -25.07 -1.95
CA GLY A 142 17.09 -24.02 -2.95
C GLY A 142 15.85 -23.16 -2.92
N SER A 143 15.99 -21.97 -2.33
CA SER A 143 15.07 -20.84 -2.41
C SER A 143 14.82 -20.54 -3.89
N LYS A 144 13.59 -20.78 -4.37
CA LYS A 144 13.21 -20.42 -5.74
C LYS A 144 12.80 -18.94 -5.79
N PRO A 145 13.10 -18.21 -6.88
CA PRO A 145 12.48 -16.93 -7.14
C PRO A 145 10.95 -17.02 -7.13
N THR A 146 10.30 -16.22 -6.29
CA THR A 146 8.85 -16.09 -6.25
C THR A 146 8.45 -14.68 -6.65
N SER A 147 7.80 -14.56 -7.81
CA SER A 147 7.25 -13.37 -8.52
C SER A 147 8.14 -12.18 -8.82
N GLU A 148 7.86 -11.62 -10.00
CA GLU A 148 8.10 -10.22 -10.38
C GLU A 148 7.11 -9.30 -9.68
N PHE A 149 7.62 -8.27 -9.00
CA PHE A 149 6.82 -7.17 -8.45
C PHE A 149 6.45 -6.20 -9.58
N SER A 150 5.21 -5.68 -9.61
CA SER A 150 4.78 -4.74 -10.68
C SER A 150 4.94 -3.25 -10.30
N ALA A 151 5.70 -2.92 -9.25
CA ALA A 151 5.99 -1.53 -8.94
C ALA A 151 7.30 -1.12 -9.62
N ASP A 152 7.28 -0.05 -10.41
CA ASP A 152 8.50 0.53 -11.00
C ASP A 152 9.48 0.83 -9.85
N TYR A 153 10.72 0.31 -9.93
CA TYR A 153 11.80 0.56 -8.96
C TYR A 153 11.96 2.06 -8.63
N LEU A 154 11.73 2.93 -9.63
CA LEU A 154 11.80 4.39 -9.49
C LEU A 154 10.66 5.01 -8.66
N SER A 155 9.57 4.28 -8.44
CA SER A 155 8.40 4.72 -7.67
C SER A 155 8.48 4.33 -6.19
N LEU A 156 9.29 3.32 -5.86
CA LEU A 156 9.62 3.00 -4.48
C LEU A 156 10.60 4.06 -3.96
N ASP A 157 10.11 4.92 -3.08
CA ASP A 157 10.98 5.74 -2.25
C ASP A 157 11.73 4.81 -1.30
N MET A 158 12.83 4.23 -1.80
CA MET A 158 13.78 3.47 -1.00
C MET A 158 14.53 4.33 0.03
N GLY A 159 14.16 5.60 0.15
CA GLY A 159 14.44 6.41 1.32
C GLY A 159 13.95 5.75 2.62
N SER A 160 14.12 6.47 3.73
CA SER A 160 14.01 5.96 5.11
C SER A 160 12.68 5.29 5.52
N GLY A 161 11.69 5.19 4.63
CA GLY A 161 10.37 4.60 4.90
C GLY A 161 10.26 3.10 4.58
N PHE A 162 10.96 2.58 3.57
CA PHE A 162 10.86 1.14 3.23
C PHE A 162 11.87 0.31 4.04
N GLY A 163 11.37 -0.46 4.99
CA GLY A 163 12.12 -1.27 5.94
C GLY A 163 11.68 -2.73 5.97
N CYS A 164 12.03 -3.44 7.05
CA CYS A 164 11.70 -4.87 7.17
C CYS A 164 10.21 -5.14 7.36
N GLU A 165 9.47 -4.20 7.93
CA GLU A 165 8.01 -4.28 8.07
C GLU A 165 7.32 -4.23 6.69
N GLY A 166 7.71 -3.27 5.84
CA GLY A 166 7.18 -3.18 4.47
C GLY A 166 7.55 -4.40 3.63
N LEU A 167 8.80 -4.86 3.72
CA LEU A 167 9.23 -6.07 3.03
C LEU A 167 8.50 -7.33 3.54
N ALA A 168 8.15 -7.39 4.82
CA ALA A 168 7.40 -8.51 5.40
C ALA A 168 5.95 -8.58 4.89
N GLU A 169 5.28 -7.44 4.74
CA GLU A 169 3.95 -7.37 4.12
C GLU A 169 3.99 -7.92 2.67
N GLU A 170 5.03 -7.57 1.92
CA GLU A 170 5.18 -8.08 0.56
C GLU A 170 5.55 -9.56 0.49
N ALA A 171 6.36 -10.06 1.43
CA ALA A 171 6.64 -11.50 1.52
C ALA A 171 5.35 -12.31 1.75
N LEU A 172 4.42 -11.80 2.57
CA LEU A 172 3.10 -12.44 2.78
C LEU A 172 2.28 -12.45 1.48
N TYR A 173 2.22 -11.31 0.78
CA TYR A 173 1.49 -11.20 -0.47
C TYR A 173 2.05 -12.13 -1.57
N VAL A 174 3.37 -12.14 -1.73
CA VAL A 174 4.09 -12.98 -2.69
C VAL A 174 3.88 -14.47 -2.39
N SER A 175 3.85 -14.86 -1.11
CA SER A 175 3.62 -16.24 -0.70
C SER A 175 2.22 -16.75 -1.10
N GLU A 176 1.18 -15.92 -0.98
CA GLU A 176 -0.19 -16.29 -1.36
C GLU A 176 -0.34 -16.54 -2.86
N ILE A 177 0.39 -15.80 -3.71
CA ILE A 177 0.25 -15.85 -5.17
C ILE A 177 1.09 -16.96 -5.80
N ASN A 178 2.34 -17.13 -5.35
CA ASN A 178 3.33 -17.90 -6.11
C ASN A 178 3.50 -19.35 -5.67
N ASP A 179 3.01 -19.72 -4.49
CA ASP A 179 3.15 -21.09 -3.98
C ASP A 179 1.80 -21.71 -3.62
N PRO A 180 0.90 -21.93 -4.60
CA PRO A 180 -0.42 -22.50 -4.33
C PRO A 180 -0.37 -23.97 -3.87
N GLU A 181 0.77 -24.64 -4.00
CA GLU A 181 0.97 -26.03 -3.57
C GLU A 181 1.89 -26.16 -2.34
N GLY A 182 2.59 -25.10 -1.95
CA GLY A 182 3.48 -25.07 -0.79
C GLY A 182 2.86 -24.42 0.44
N GLN A 183 3.71 -24.14 1.44
CA GLN A 183 3.27 -23.58 2.72
C GLN A 183 3.12 -22.07 2.59
N ILE A 184 1.89 -21.57 2.76
CA ILE A 184 1.59 -20.15 2.63
C ILE A 184 1.96 -19.44 3.95
N LEU A 185 2.68 -18.33 3.85
CA LEU A 185 2.95 -17.45 4.97
C LEU A 185 1.65 -16.71 5.35
N THR A 186 1.21 -16.88 6.60
CA THR A 186 0.01 -16.24 7.15
C THR A 186 0.33 -15.11 8.13
N GLY A 187 1.59 -14.98 8.54
CA GLY A 187 2.06 -13.85 9.35
C GLY A 187 3.57 -13.80 9.44
N LEU A 188 4.12 -12.61 9.64
CA LEU A 188 5.55 -12.38 9.80
C LEU A 188 5.77 -11.28 10.84
N VAL A 189 6.43 -11.62 11.95
CA VAL A 189 6.63 -10.74 13.10
C VAL A 189 8.09 -10.71 13.52
N ASP A 190 8.43 -9.82 14.46
CA ASP A 190 9.78 -9.66 15.02
C ASP A 190 10.84 -9.46 13.93
N THR A 191 10.51 -8.62 12.95
CA THR A 191 11.35 -8.41 11.78
C THR A 191 12.55 -7.52 12.12
N GLU A 192 13.74 -7.92 11.67
CA GLU A 192 14.98 -7.21 11.95
C GLU A 192 15.87 -7.20 10.70
N MET A 193 16.41 -6.03 10.38
CA MET A 193 17.36 -5.87 9.27
C MET A 193 18.72 -6.44 9.69
N ILE A 194 19.19 -7.47 8.98
CA ILE A 194 20.48 -8.12 9.27
C ILE A 194 21.57 -7.73 8.26
N ARG A 195 21.17 -7.22 7.09
CA ARG A 195 22.07 -6.70 6.08
C ARG A 195 21.41 -5.52 5.38
N ASP A 196 22.06 -4.37 5.41
CA ASP A 196 21.69 -3.22 4.59
C ASP A 196 22.82 -2.97 3.59
N SER A 197 22.53 -3.06 2.29
CA SER A 197 23.47 -2.76 1.22
C SER A 197 22.97 -1.64 0.32
N ARG A 198 21.96 -0.87 0.75
CA ARG A 198 21.38 0.23 -0.05
C ARG A 198 22.37 1.34 -0.36
N ASP A 199 23.36 1.56 0.51
CA ASP A 199 24.42 2.56 0.34
C ASP A 199 25.40 2.25 -0.81
N ARG A 200 25.51 0.97 -1.16
CA ARG A 200 26.42 0.43 -2.17
C ARG A 200 25.70 -0.36 -3.26
N PHE A 201 24.37 -0.28 -3.25
CA PHE A 201 23.52 -1.01 -4.17
C PHE A 201 23.71 -0.49 -5.59
N ALA A 202 23.82 -1.41 -6.54
CA ALA A 202 23.86 -1.11 -7.97
C ALA A 202 23.06 -2.18 -8.71
N ILE A 203 22.22 -1.74 -9.64
CA ILE A 203 21.47 -2.62 -10.51
C ILE A 203 22.48 -3.41 -11.37
N PRO A 204 22.35 -4.76 -11.45
CA PRO A 204 23.20 -5.55 -12.32
C PRO A 204 23.15 -5.03 -13.76
N THR A 205 24.32 -4.96 -14.42
CA THR A 205 24.42 -4.50 -15.82
C THR A 205 24.60 -5.65 -16.82
N ASP A 206 24.66 -6.88 -16.32
CA ASP A 206 24.77 -8.09 -17.14
C ASP A 206 23.45 -8.87 -17.02
N ILE A 207 22.93 -9.31 -18.17
CA ILE A 207 21.68 -10.09 -18.24
C ILE A 207 21.81 -11.45 -17.56
N ASP A 208 23.03 -11.97 -17.46
CA ASP A 208 23.32 -13.26 -16.82
C ASP A 208 23.77 -13.08 -15.36
N ALA A 209 23.75 -11.85 -14.82
CA ALA A 209 24.08 -11.62 -13.42
C ALA A 209 22.92 -12.01 -12.49
N GLU A 210 23.29 -12.56 -11.33
CA GLU A 210 22.34 -12.80 -10.24
C GLU A 210 21.69 -11.49 -9.76
N PRO A 211 20.43 -11.53 -9.31
CA PRO A 211 19.77 -10.37 -8.71
C PRO A 211 20.60 -9.74 -7.59
N ALA A 212 20.76 -8.42 -7.62
CA ALA A 212 21.46 -7.70 -6.56
C ALA A 212 20.55 -7.57 -5.35
N VAL A 213 21.02 -8.03 -4.18
CA VAL A 213 20.30 -7.87 -2.91
C VAL A 213 20.53 -6.47 -2.35
N ALA A 214 19.46 -5.70 -2.19
CA ALA A 214 19.50 -4.37 -1.60
C ALA A 214 19.58 -4.43 -0.07
N PHE A 215 18.77 -5.28 0.56
CA PHE A 215 18.84 -5.54 2.00
C PHE A 215 18.20 -6.90 2.34
N THR A 216 18.61 -7.46 3.48
CA THR A 216 18.13 -8.72 4.05
C THR A 216 17.53 -8.45 5.42
N CYS A 217 16.35 -9.01 5.65
CA CYS A 217 15.68 -9.05 6.93
C CYS A 217 15.58 -10.50 7.43
N LYS A 218 15.39 -10.67 8.73
CA LYS A 218 14.94 -11.93 9.32
C LYS A 218 13.67 -11.68 10.11
N GLY A 219 12.89 -12.72 10.36
CA GLY A 219 11.70 -12.64 11.20
C GLY A 219 11.14 -14.02 11.55
N ALA A 220 10.12 -14.03 12.41
CA ALA A 220 9.36 -15.22 12.74
C ALA A 220 8.12 -15.33 11.83
N ALA A 221 8.16 -16.24 10.87
CA ALA A 221 7.08 -16.55 9.95
C ALA A 221 6.11 -17.56 10.57
N THR A 222 4.81 -17.30 10.45
CA THR A 222 3.74 -18.27 10.73
C THR A 222 3.18 -18.77 9.41
N TYR A 223 3.04 -20.09 9.27
CA TYR A 223 2.51 -20.74 8.09
C TYR A 223 1.03 -21.10 8.25
N ASP A 224 0.38 -21.49 7.17
CA ASP A 224 -1.01 -21.94 7.12
C ASP A 224 -1.28 -23.21 7.95
N ASP A 225 -0.26 -24.05 8.14
CA ASP A 225 -0.29 -25.19 9.06
C ASP A 225 -0.21 -24.78 10.56
N GLY A 226 -0.07 -23.48 10.85
CA GLY A 226 0.06 -22.91 12.19
C GLY A 226 1.44 -23.06 12.81
N THR A 227 2.42 -23.61 12.10
CA THR A 227 3.81 -23.65 12.57
C THR A 227 4.45 -22.28 12.45
N THR A 228 5.37 -21.98 13.39
CA THR A 228 6.18 -20.75 13.36
C THR A 228 7.64 -21.13 13.18
N ARG A 229 8.32 -20.51 12.21
CA ARG A 229 9.74 -20.76 11.91
C ARG A 229 10.46 -19.44 11.64
N ASN A 230 11.76 -19.43 11.89
CA ASN A 230 12.58 -18.27 11.55
C ASN A 230 12.93 -18.33 10.07
N ILE A 231 12.72 -17.23 9.38
CA ILE A 231 13.06 -17.07 7.97
C ILE A 231 13.99 -15.87 7.80
N GLU A 232 14.84 -15.94 6.78
CA GLU A 232 15.46 -14.75 6.17
C GLU A 232 14.73 -14.41 4.89
N PHE A 233 14.62 -13.13 4.60
CA PHE A 233 13.98 -12.67 3.38
C PHE A 233 14.70 -11.43 2.82
N ASP A 234 14.92 -11.47 1.52
CA ASP A 234 15.75 -10.56 0.76
C ASP A 234 14.90 -9.70 -0.16
N PHE A 235 15.18 -8.40 -0.18
CA PHE A 235 14.74 -7.52 -1.25
C PHE A 235 15.83 -7.40 -2.29
N SER A 236 15.53 -7.75 -3.52
CA SER A 236 16.52 -7.79 -4.61
C SER A 236 15.96 -7.25 -5.91
N VAL A 237 16.86 -6.86 -6.80
CA VAL A 237 16.54 -6.30 -8.12
C VAL A 237 17.42 -6.97 -9.16
N ASP A 238 16.83 -7.37 -10.27
CA ASP A 238 17.57 -7.99 -11.36
C ASP A 238 18.06 -6.96 -12.41
N TYR A 239 18.55 -7.45 -13.55
CA TYR A 239 19.01 -6.63 -14.67
C TYR A 239 17.89 -5.82 -15.34
N TYR A 240 16.64 -6.31 -15.32
CA TYR A 240 15.48 -5.65 -15.93
C TYR A 240 14.85 -4.59 -15.03
N GLU A 241 15.45 -4.34 -13.86
CA GLU A 241 14.91 -3.49 -12.80
C GLU A 241 13.64 -4.09 -12.16
N ASP A 242 13.41 -5.39 -12.36
CA ASP A 242 12.32 -6.11 -11.70
C ASP A 242 12.70 -6.38 -10.26
N LEU A 243 11.75 -6.12 -9.36
CA LEU A 243 11.93 -6.32 -7.93
C LEU A 243 11.46 -7.71 -7.55
N TYR A 244 12.19 -8.32 -6.63
CA TYR A 244 11.90 -9.66 -6.14
C TYR A 244 12.04 -9.70 -4.62
N VAL A 245 11.10 -10.42 -4.01
CA VAL A 245 11.18 -10.82 -2.60
C VAL A 245 11.46 -12.31 -2.56
N TYR A 246 12.62 -12.67 -2.02
CA TYR A 246 13.00 -14.06 -1.77
C TYR A 246 12.89 -14.32 -0.27
N TYR A 247 12.46 -15.51 0.13
CA TYR A 247 12.55 -15.93 1.52
C TYR A 247 13.02 -17.37 1.63
N GLU A 248 13.75 -17.66 2.70
CA GLU A 248 14.28 -18.99 3.00
C GLU A 248 14.18 -19.31 4.50
N GLU A 249 13.88 -20.56 4.79
CA GLU A 249 13.88 -21.10 6.15
C GLU A 249 15.33 -21.32 6.63
N LYS A 250 15.62 -20.95 7.88
CA LYS A 250 16.96 -21.09 8.50
C LYS A 250 17.08 -22.25 9.47
#